data_AF-A0A496QSW2-F1
#
_entry.id   AF-A0A496QSW2-F1
#
_cell.length_a   1.000
_cell.length_b   1.000
_cell.length_c   1.000
_cell.angle_alpha   90.00
_cell.angle_beta   90.00
_cell.angle_gamma   90.00
#
_symmetry.space_group_name_H-M   'P 1'
#
loop_
_entity.id
_entity.type
_entity.pdbx_description
1 polymer ?
#
loop_
_entity_poly.entity_id
_entity_poly.type
_entity_poly.pdbx_seq_one_letter_code
_entity_poly.pdbx_strand_id
1 'polypeptide(L)'
;MVGIWSESAPFDWGTARVPIPADGQPATNMGGEQIFIGKTTPEREAAAWDFIQWFTSTETQLKWDMETGFMPVRDSVTRDSAYAKWISETEPRLIPFVENQKHAHSRPPIPNYPEVSDIFSKHVEKAFYGKVRVKEALTGAATEIAPMLK
;
A
#
# COMPACT_ATOMS: atom_id res chain seq x y z
N MET A 1 -7.76 0.47 -9.26
CA MET A 1 -7.57 -0.72 -8.40
C MET A 1 -8.41 -1.85 -8.96
N VAL A 2 -8.08 -3.11 -8.65
CA VAL A 2 -8.74 -4.40 -8.98
C VAL A 2 -9.84 -4.39 -10.07
N GLY A 3 -10.94 -3.64 -9.91
CA GLY A 3 -12.01 -3.47 -10.89
C GLY A 3 -11.59 -2.95 -12.28
N ILE A 4 -10.59 -2.06 -12.38
CA ILE A 4 -10.14 -1.51 -13.69
C ILE A 4 -9.59 -2.57 -14.65
N TRP A 5 -9.13 -3.70 -14.11
CA TRP A 5 -8.59 -4.81 -14.90
C TRP A 5 -9.63 -5.87 -15.21
N SER A 6 -10.80 -5.81 -14.56
CA SER A 6 -11.82 -6.85 -14.68
C SER A 6 -12.45 -6.93 -16.07
N GLU A 7 -12.62 -5.78 -16.73
CA GLU A 7 -13.15 -5.71 -18.09
C GLU A 7 -12.17 -6.25 -19.14
N SER A 8 -10.88 -6.30 -18.80
CA SER A 8 -9.79 -6.69 -19.72
C SER A 8 -9.30 -8.13 -19.52
N ALA A 9 -9.74 -8.82 -18.46
CA ALA A 9 -9.28 -10.17 -18.15
C ALA A 9 -9.99 -11.21 -19.05
N PRO A 10 -9.27 -11.99 -19.88
CA PRO A 10 -9.88 -12.99 -20.76
C PRO A 10 -10.21 -14.32 -20.05
N PHE A 11 -10.15 -14.34 -18.72
CA PHE A 11 -10.38 -15.52 -17.89
C PHE A 11 -11.09 -15.12 -16.59
N ASP A 12 -11.78 -16.09 -15.97
CA ASP A 12 -12.36 -15.91 -14.65
C ASP A 12 -11.27 -15.90 -13.57
N TRP A 13 -11.34 -14.93 -12.66
CA TRP A 13 -10.31 -14.70 -11.65
C TRP A 13 -10.88 -14.19 -10.33
N GLY A 14 -10.26 -14.66 -9.25
CA GLY A 14 -10.56 -14.27 -7.89
C GLY A 14 -9.42 -13.51 -7.23
N THR A 15 -9.68 -13.05 -6.02
CA THR A 15 -8.70 -12.37 -5.16
C THR A 15 -8.71 -13.01 -3.78
N ALA A 16 -7.57 -12.95 -3.11
CA ALA A 16 -7.40 -13.50 -1.77
C ALA A 16 -6.34 -12.70 -1.01
N ARG A 17 -6.30 -12.88 0.30
CA ARG A 17 -5.16 -12.40 1.10
C ARG A 17 -3.90 -13.17 0.70
N VAL A 18 -2.75 -12.52 0.85
CA VAL A 18 -1.44 -13.16 0.62
C VAL A 18 -1.31 -14.40 1.53
N PRO A 19 -0.89 -15.57 1.01
CA PRO A 19 -0.66 -16.75 1.83
C PRO A 19 0.35 -16.49 2.94
N ILE A 20 0.11 -17.05 4.12
CA ILE A 20 0.92 -16.86 5.32
C ILE A 20 1.60 -18.19 5.67
N PRO A 21 2.90 -18.20 6.03
CA PRO A 21 3.56 -19.39 6.58
C PRO A 21 2.82 -19.92 7.82
N ALA A 22 2.88 -21.23 8.08
CA ALA A 22 2.17 -21.85 9.20
C ALA A 22 2.55 -21.28 10.57
N ASP A 23 3.79 -20.82 10.71
CA ASP A 23 4.38 -20.16 11.87
C ASP A 23 4.51 -18.63 11.71
N GLY A 24 3.92 -18.08 10.64
CA GLY A 24 4.00 -16.66 10.28
C GLY A 24 2.89 -15.80 10.87
N GLN A 25 2.96 -14.50 10.58
CA GLN A 25 1.91 -13.53 10.88
C GLN A 25 1.38 -12.91 9.58
N PRO A 26 0.09 -12.50 9.52
CA PRO A 26 -0.42 -11.77 8.37
C PRO A 26 0.37 -10.48 8.14
N ALA A 27 0.77 -10.24 6.90
CA ALA A 27 1.46 -9.02 6.49
C ALA A 27 1.19 -8.68 5.02
N THR A 28 1.15 -7.40 4.70
CA THR A 28 1.19 -6.88 3.33
C THR A 28 1.95 -5.55 3.26
N ASN A 29 2.31 -5.09 2.07
CA ASN A 29 2.99 -3.81 1.89
C ASN A 29 1.96 -2.68 1.67
N MET A 30 2.16 -1.55 2.34
CA MET A 30 1.32 -0.36 2.19
C MET A 30 1.78 0.49 1.00
N GLY A 31 0.88 0.65 0.03
CA GLY A 31 1.00 1.57 -1.09
C GLY A 31 0.09 2.79 -0.94
N GLY A 32 -0.13 3.49 -2.05
CA GLY A 32 -1.01 4.66 -2.12
C GLY A 32 -0.28 6.00 -2.03
N GLU A 33 -1.08 7.06 -2.09
CA GLU A 33 -0.65 8.45 -2.18
C GLU A 33 -0.64 9.12 -0.81
N GLN A 34 0.17 10.16 -0.67
CA GLN A 34 0.26 10.98 0.53
C GLN A 34 0.12 12.44 0.10
N ILE A 35 -0.62 13.25 0.86
CA ILE A 35 -0.82 14.67 0.55
C ILE A 35 0.10 15.48 1.46
N PHE A 36 0.89 16.37 0.85
CA PHE A 36 1.83 17.23 1.57
C PHE A 36 1.52 18.70 1.33
N ILE A 37 1.67 19.53 2.37
CA ILE A 37 1.65 20.98 2.25
C ILE A 37 3.08 21.47 2.10
N GLY A 38 3.38 22.12 0.98
CA GLY A 38 4.66 22.78 0.77
C GLY A 38 4.76 24.07 1.61
N LYS A 39 5.96 24.37 2.14
CA LYS A 39 6.18 25.58 2.95
C LYS A 39 5.90 26.85 2.14
N THR A 40 5.08 27.75 2.68
CA THR A 40 4.72 29.02 2.04
C THR A 40 4.33 30.08 3.08
N THR A 41 3.24 30.83 2.90
CA THR A 41 2.71 31.74 3.93
C THR A 41 1.70 31.01 4.82
N PRO A 42 1.55 31.42 6.10
CA PRO A 42 0.58 30.80 7.01
C PRO A 42 -0.85 30.73 6.47
N GLU A 43 -1.28 31.75 5.72
CA GLU A 43 -2.63 31.81 5.15
C GLU A 43 -2.84 30.75 4.06
N ARG A 44 -1.83 30.50 3.23
CA ARG A 44 -1.88 29.47 2.19
C ARG A 44 -1.78 28.06 2.78
N GLU A 45 -0.96 27.90 3.81
CA GLU A 45 -0.85 26.62 4.54
C GLU A 45 -2.18 26.28 5.24
N ALA A 46 -2.84 27.26 5.86
CA ALA A 46 -4.16 27.09 6.46
C ALA A 46 -5.22 26.71 5.41
N ALA A 47 -5.27 27.42 4.28
CA ALA A 47 -6.22 27.09 3.20
C ALA A 47 -5.97 25.69 2.60
N ALA A 48 -4.71 25.27 2.46
CA ALA A 48 -4.36 23.92 2.03
C ALA A 48 -4.78 22.86 3.06
N TRP A 49 -4.67 23.17 4.35
CA TRP A 49 -5.13 22.29 5.41
C TRP A 49 -6.65 22.10 5.39
N ASP A 50 -7.42 23.17 5.20
CA ASP A 50 -8.88 23.09 5.07
C ASP A 50 -9.29 22.17 3.92
N PHE A 51 -8.60 22.26 2.77
CA PHE A 51 -8.81 21.36 1.64
C PHE A 51 -8.51 19.90 2.01
N ILE A 52 -7.39 19.62 2.69
CA ILE A 52 -7.04 18.25 3.12
C ILE A 52 -8.09 17.70 4.09
N GLN A 53 -8.60 18.52 5.01
CA GLN A 53 -9.66 18.09 5.94
C GLN A 53 -10.95 17.75 5.19
N TRP A 54 -11.36 18.58 4.23
CA TRP A 54 -12.53 18.29 3.39
C TRP A 54 -12.32 17.05 2.53
N PHE A 55 -11.20 16.97 1.81
CA PHE A 55 -10.91 15.90 0.86
C PHE A 55 -10.82 14.55 1.56
N THR A 56 -10.16 14.54 2.72
CA THR A 56 -10.07 13.32 3.52
C THR A 56 -11.30 13.09 4.38
N SER A 57 -12.34 13.92 4.41
CA SER A 57 -13.52 13.68 5.26
C SER A 57 -14.23 12.35 4.92
N THR A 58 -14.98 11.77 5.85
CA THR A 58 -15.73 10.51 5.61
C THR A 58 -16.65 10.63 4.40
N GLU A 59 -17.37 11.74 4.24
CA GLU A 59 -18.31 11.91 3.13
C GLU A 59 -17.60 11.96 1.77
N THR A 60 -16.50 12.72 1.68
CA THR A 60 -15.72 12.82 0.44
C THR A 60 -15.03 11.51 0.11
N GLN A 61 -14.43 10.84 1.10
CA GLN A 61 -13.77 9.56 0.90
C GLN A 61 -14.76 8.45 0.54
N LEU A 62 -15.95 8.42 1.13
CA LEU A 62 -16.99 7.47 0.75
C LEU A 62 -17.31 7.57 -0.75
N LYS A 63 -17.51 8.78 -1.27
CA LYS A 63 -17.74 9.01 -2.71
C LYS A 63 -16.52 8.63 -3.54
N TRP A 64 -15.34 9.10 -3.15
CA TRP A 64 -14.08 8.82 -3.84
C TRP A 64 -13.82 7.32 -3.97
N ASP A 65 -13.93 6.56 -2.89
CA ASP A 65 -13.64 5.13 -2.86
C ASP A 65 -14.61 4.35 -3.75
N MET A 66 -15.92 4.67 -3.71
CA MET A 66 -16.93 4.02 -4.53
C MET A 66 -16.83 4.37 -6.03
N GLU A 67 -16.36 5.58 -6.36
CA GLU A 67 -16.22 6.02 -7.76
C GLU A 67 -14.92 5.52 -8.40
N THR A 68 -13.84 5.41 -7.62
CA THR A 68 -12.49 5.12 -8.14
C THR A 68 -12.02 3.69 -7.89
N GLY A 69 -12.70 2.97 -7.00
CA GLY A 69 -12.24 1.68 -6.47
C GLY A 69 -11.01 1.82 -5.57
N PHE A 70 -10.71 3.02 -5.06
CA PHE A 70 -9.68 3.19 -4.03
C PHE A 70 -10.06 2.45 -2.76
N MET A 71 -9.03 1.99 -2.04
CA MET A 71 -9.26 1.43 -0.72
C MET A 71 -9.40 2.58 0.29
N PRO A 72 -10.35 2.46 1.24
CA PRO A 72 -10.57 3.49 2.23
C PRO A 72 -9.32 3.82 3.03
N VAL A 73 -9.13 5.11 3.26
CA VAL A 73 -8.09 5.63 4.18
C VAL A 73 -8.67 5.94 5.57
N ARG A 74 -9.96 5.65 5.79
CA ARG A 74 -10.65 5.83 7.07
C ARG A 74 -11.50 4.63 7.46
N ASP A 75 -11.38 4.27 8.74
CA ASP A 75 -12.27 3.33 9.41
C ASP A 75 -13.75 3.74 9.34
N SER A 76 -14.06 5.03 9.30
CA SER A 76 -15.44 5.49 9.21
C SER A 76 -16.10 5.12 7.88
N VAL A 77 -15.34 5.06 6.78
CA VAL A 77 -15.85 4.62 5.48
C VAL A 77 -16.07 3.10 5.48
N THR A 78 -15.16 2.32 6.06
CA THR A 78 -15.31 0.86 6.11
C THR A 78 -16.49 0.41 6.98
N ARG A 79 -16.92 1.24 7.93
CA ARG A 79 -18.11 1.02 8.78
C ARG A 79 -19.41 1.57 8.19
N ASP A 80 -19.33 2.30 7.08
CA ASP A 80 -20.50 2.88 6.41
C ASP A 80 -21.29 1.79 5.66
N SER A 81 -22.61 1.79 5.81
CA SER A 81 -23.47 0.78 5.19
C SER A 81 -23.57 0.91 3.67
N ALA A 82 -23.43 2.14 3.13
CA ALA A 82 -23.39 2.36 1.69
C ALA A 82 -22.12 1.77 1.09
N TYR A 83 -20.97 1.95 1.75
CA TYR A 83 -19.71 1.33 1.31
C TYR A 83 -19.78 -0.19 1.37
N ALA A 84 -20.27 -0.75 2.48
CA ALA A 84 -20.42 -2.20 2.65
C ALA A 84 -21.32 -2.84 1.57
N LYS A 85 -22.40 -2.15 1.20
CA LYS A 85 -23.27 -2.57 0.10
C LYS A 85 -22.54 -2.47 -1.25
N TRP A 86 -21.95 -1.32 -1.54
CA TRP A 86 -21.26 -1.08 -2.81
C TRP A 86 -20.13 -2.11 -3.04
N ILE A 87 -19.25 -2.33 -2.06
CA ILE A 87 -18.12 -3.24 -2.23
C ILE A 87 -18.59 -4.69 -2.42
N SER A 88 -19.69 -5.09 -1.80
CA SER A 88 -20.23 -6.45 -1.94
C SER A 88 -20.90 -6.69 -3.29
N GLU A 89 -21.65 -5.70 -3.79
CA GLU A 89 -22.45 -5.82 -5.02
C GLU A 89 -21.65 -5.47 -6.28
N THR A 90 -20.73 -4.50 -6.18
CA THR A 90 -20.05 -3.90 -7.34
C THR A 90 -18.61 -4.36 -7.46
N GLU A 91 -17.87 -4.40 -6.34
CA GLU A 91 -16.44 -4.70 -6.38
C GLU A 91 -16.00 -5.74 -5.32
N PRO A 92 -16.61 -6.95 -5.26
CA PRO A 92 -16.35 -7.93 -4.20
C PRO A 92 -14.89 -8.43 -4.18
N ARG A 93 -14.18 -8.29 -5.30
CA ARG A 93 -12.75 -8.60 -5.41
C ARG A 93 -11.85 -7.60 -4.66
N LEU A 94 -12.38 -6.47 -4.22
CA LEU A 94 -11.64 -5.50 -3.40
C LEU A 94 -11.66 -5.88 -1.91
N ILE A 95 -12.61 -6.72 -1.47
CA ILE A 95 -12.79 -7.11 -0.07
C ILE A 95 -11.51 -7.67 0.55
N PRO A 96 -10.79 -8.64 -0.07
CA PRO A 96 -9.58 -9.18 0.55
C PRO A 96 -8.48 -8.13 0.75
N PHE A 97 -8.45 -7.06 -0.06
CA PHE A 97 -7.47 -5.99 0.07
C PHE A 97 -7.84 -5.03 1.21
N VAL A 98 -9.11 -4.61 1.28
CA VAL A 98 -9.63 -3.73 2.35
C VAL A 98 -9.46 -4.40 3.71
N GLU A 99 -9.84 -5.67 3.82
CA GLU A 99 -9.69 -6.42 5.08
C GLU A 99 -8.22 -6.61 5.50
N ASN A 100 -7.31 -6.66 4.53
CA ASN A 100 -5.89 -6.89 4.78
C ASN A 100 -5.12 -5.61 5.11
N GLN A 101 -5.73 -4.42 4.95
CA GLN A 101 -5.07 -3.15 5.31
C GLN A 101 -4.63 -3.09 6.77
N LYS A 102 -5.36 -3.72 7.70
CA LYS A 102 -4.95 -3.80 9.12
C LYS A 102 -3.63 -4.54 9.36
N HIS A 103 -3.15 -5.26 8.34
CA HIS A 103 -1.88 -5.98 8.33
C HIS A 103 -0.86 -5.32 7.39
N ALA A 104 -1.15 -4.13 6.88
CA ALA A 104 -0.26 -3.41 5.99
C ALA A 104 0.87 -2.73 6.77
N HIS A 105 2.09 -2.88 6.29
CA HIS A 105 3.27 -2.22 6.82
C HIS A 105 3.77 -1.16 5.83
N SER A 106 4.11 0.02 6.33
CA SER A 106 4.77 1.05 5.53
C SER A 106 6.23 0.68 5.27
N ARG A 107 6.74 1.15 4.14
CA ARG A 107 8.18 1.12 3.86
C ARG A 107 8.90 2.09 4.82
N PRO A 108 10.17 1.81 5.17
CA PRO A 108 10.95 2.69 6.04
C PRO A 108 10.97 4.14 5.53
N PRO A 109 10.59 5.15 6.35
CA PRO A 109 10.54 6.55 5.94
C PRO A 109 11.92 7.21 6.04
N ILE A 110 12.93 6.61 5.39
CA ILE A 110 14.30 7.11 5.37
C ILE A 110 14.62 7.77 4.02
N PRO A 111 15.40 8.88 3.98
CA PRO A 111 15.68 9.60 2.73
C PRO A 111 16.34 8.74 1.64
N ASN A 112 17.16 7.78 2.05
CA ASN A 112 17.91 6.87 1.19
C ASN A 112 17.19 5.54 0.93
N TYR A 113 15.89 5.41 1.25
CA TYR A 113 15.13 4.19 1.00
C TYR A 113 15.24 3.66 -0.44
N PRO A 114 15.22 4.50 -1.50
CA PRO A 114 15.38 4.01 -2.86
C PRO A 114 16.67 3.21 -3.07
N GLU A 115 17.77 3.70 -2.52
CA GLU A 115 19.09 3.07 -2.67
C GLU A 115 19.22 1.82 -1.80
N VAL A 116 18.70 1.86 -0.58
CA VAL A 116 18.58 0.67 0.29
C VAL A 116 17.77 -0.44 -0.40
N SER A 117 16.63 -0.08 -1.02
CA SER A 117 15.77 -1.03 -1.73
C SER A 117 16.44 -1.62 -2.96
N ASP A 118 17.18 -0.81 -3.73
CA ASP A 118 17.91 -1.26 -4.92
C ASP A 118 19.06 -2.22 -4.56
N ILE A 119 19.87 -1.89 -3.56
CA ILE A 119 20.94 -2.76 -3.05
C ILE A 119 20.37 -4.09 -2.58
N PHE A 120 19.32 -4.06 -1.75
CA PHE A 120 18.65 -5.27 -1.28
C PHE A 120 18.17 -6.14 -2.45
N SER A 121 17.52 -5.53 -3.44
CA SER A 121 16.97 -6.24 -4.62
C SER A 121 18.08 -6.92 -5.43
N LYS A 122 19.18 -6.20 -5.73
CA LYS A 122 20.32 -6.72 -6.51
C LYS A 122 21.01 -7.92 -5.85
N HIS A 123 21.06 -7.96 -4.51
CA HIS A 123 21.61 -9.12 -3.80
C HIS A 123 20.65 -10.30 -3.79
N VAL A 124 19.37 -10.08 -3.49
CA VAL A 124 18.35 -11.14 -3.44
C VAL A 124 18.11 -11.75 -4.82
N GLU A 125 18.15 -10.96 -5.89
CA GLU A 125 18.01 -11.41 -7.27
C GLU A 125 19.04 -12.50 -7.63
N LYS A 126 20.28 -12.38 -7.15
CA LYS A 126 21.33 -13.40 -7.38
C LYS A 126 20.95 -14.76 -6.78
N ALA A 127 20.29 -14.76 -5.62
CA ALA A 127 19.81 -15.99 -4.99
C ALA A 127 18.63 -16.59 -5.77
N PHE A 128 17.72 -15.77 -6.30
CA PHE A 128 16.63 -16.24 -7.17
C PHE A 128 17.14 -16.92 -8.44
N TYR A 129 18.24 -16.43 -9.02
CA TYR A 129 18.90 -17.07 -10.16
C TYR A 129 19.85 -18.23 -9.77
N GLY A 130 19.92 -18.62 -8.50
CA GLY A 130 20.79 -19.70 -8.03
C GLY A 130 22.29 -19.41 -8.13
N LYS A 131 22.68 -18.14 -8.31
CA LYS A 131 24.10 -17.74 -8.47
C LYS A 131 24.87 -17.73 -7.15
N VAL A 132 24.15 -17.54 -6.04
CA VAL A 132 24.69 -17.55 -4.67
C VAL A 132 23.70 -18.22 -3.72
N ARG A 133 24.16 -18.63 -2.53
CA ARG A 133 23.26 -19.14 -1.49
C ARG A 133 22.43 -18.01 -0.89
N VAL A 134 21.22 -18.31 -0.42
CA VAL A 134 20.33 -17.33 0.25
C VAL A 134 21.04 -16.58 1.37
N LYS A 135 21.76 -17.30 2.26
CA LYS A 135 22.53 -16.69 3.35
C LYS A 135 23.57 -15.68 2.85
N GLU A 136 24.21 -15.96 1.73
CA GLU A 136 25.24 -15.11 1.14
C GLU A 136 24.63 -13.83 0.57
N ALA A 137 23.53 -13.94 -0.19
CA ALA A 137 22.79 -12.78 -0.67
C ALA A 137 22.33 -11.86 0.48
N LEU A 138 21.73 -12.43 1.53
CA LEU A 138 21.26 -11.64 2.67
C LEU A 138 22.41 -10.99 3.45
N THR A 139 23.54 -11.70 3.63
CA THR A 139 24.73 -11.14 4.30
C THR A 139 25.34 -10.00 3.47
N GLY A 140 25.41 -10.15 2.15
CA GLY A 140 25.89 -9.13 1.23
C GLY A 140 25.04 -7.86 1.28
N ALA A 141 23.72 -8.01 1.18
CA ALA A 141 22.78 -6.90 1.31
C ALA A 141 22.96 -6.16 2.64
N ALA A 142 22.99 -6.89 3.76
CA ALA A 142 23.12 -6.29 5.10
C ALA A 142 24.45 -5.53 5.26
N THR A 143 25.55 -6.10 4.77
CA THR A 143 26.89 -5.48 4.85
C THR A 143 26.95 -4.16 4.10
N GLU A 144 26.34 -4.10 2.92
CA GLU A 144 26.35 -2.91 2.06
C GLU A 144 25.37 -1.83 2.54
N ILE A 145 24.21 -2.22 3.07
CA ILE A 145 23.19 -1.29 3.56
C ILE A 145 23.56 -0.69 4.93
N ALA A 146 24.17 -1.46 5.84
CA ALA A 146 24.38 -1.03 7.24
C ALA A 146 25.08 0.35 7.41
N PRO A 147 26.10 0.72 6.61
CA PRO A 147 26.71 2.04 6.68
C PRO A 147 25.77 3.20 6.33
N MET A 148 24.70 2.93 5.59
CA MET A 148 23.74 3.91 5.09
C MET A 148 22.62 4.23 6.10
N LEU A 149 22.47 3.43 7.16
CA LEU A 149 21.38 3.55 8.14
C LEU A 149 21.75 4.40 9.37
N LYS A 150 22.82 5.21 9.29
CA LYS A 150 23.28 6.08 10.38
C LYS A 150 22.48 7.36 10.49
#